data_AF-A0AA42B9F6-F1
#
_entry.id   AF-A0AA42B9F6-F1
#
_cell.length_a   1.000
_cell.length_b   1.000
_cell.length_c   1.000
_cell.angle_alpha   90.00
_cell.angle_beta   90.00
_cell.angle_gamma   90.00
#
_symmetry.space_group_name_H-M   'P 1'
#
loop_
_entity.id
_entity.type
_entity.pdbx_description
1 polymer ?
#
loop_
_entity_poly.entity_id
_entity_poly.type
_entity_poly.pdbx_seq_one_letter_code
_entity_poly.pdbx_strand_id
1 'polypeptide(L)'
;MKRVRVMILAAVLMASFLPATSALSAPSAPEDLLMPRYFPETGFWVQGIFRQYWETHGGLYVHGYPITGVFEQDGYYRQYFERSVFEYHPENAGTPYEVLLMRLGAWRIEGRQGEAPFQPIPAFPSSDDHWYFPETQHSLSYGFKAFWIANGGLPNFGYPLSQEFDERNPDPPAGDGQVHTVQYFERARFEWHPENRGTQWEVLLGLLGREYLQHRGAPPEALARQDPNMPPPDPISGRHYGPHVGYGFNIHWRGDGEADSFNQKTLDMVKGAGFSWVRFQIEWSNIEREPGRYSTGGLDLIINRAHENGVKMIVSISHAPSWLDPNHGIPTDTAPFRRLMEHLAERYRGKVQAWEIWNEQNLVWVPGQQVDVGRYVELLKAGYQGVKAGDPNAIVLFGGLTPTGVMDPSIAIDDVEYLRRAYAYNNGEVKQYFDHLAAHPGSNQNPPDTMWPGNPGPGPGWQDHPSFYFRRVEQLRQVMVENGDAAKQIWLTEFGWTTANQAPGYEYGQYTSEEEQAQYLVRAFEIAKTEWPWMGVMAVWNLNFSVVVPPADEKYPWSVLYGDWSPRPAYRALQAMPK
;
A
#
# COMPACT_ATOMS: atom_id res chain seq x y z
N MET A 1 20.05 58.14 33.38
CA MET A 1 21.42 57.98 33.92
C MET A 1 22.09 56.77 33.27
N LYS A 2 23.34 56.96 32.85
CA LYS A 2 24.35 55.99 32.35
C LYS A 2 24.10 55.26 31.02
N ARG A 3 24.79 55.81 30.00
CA ARG A 3 25.28 55.15 28.78
C ARG A 3 26.38 54.14 29.12
N VAL A 4 26.48 53.04 28.38
CA VAL A 4 27.75 52.52 27.80
C VAL A 4 27.41 51.85 26.45
N ARG A 5 28.20 52.19 25.43
CA ARG A 5 28.17 51.67 24.05
C ARG A 5 29.04 50.40 23.96
N VAL A 6 28.86 49.64 22.87
CA VAL A 6 29.90 49.11 21.94
C VAL A 6 29.65 47.65 21.53
N MET A 7 29.23 47.53 20.26
CA MET A 7 29.67 46.61 19.20
C MET A 7 29.59 45.07 19.32
N ILE A 8 29.19 44.51 18.16
CA ILE A 8 29.81 43.40 17.40
C ILE A 8 29.00 42.11 17.24
N LEU A 9 28.97 41.71 15.96
CA LEU A 9 28.83 40.40 15.35
C LEU A 9 27.47 39.71 15.32
N ALA A 10 27.00 39.53 14.08
CA ALA A 10 26.25 38.38 13.64
C ALA A 10 26.93 37.10 14.13
N ALA A 11 26.28 36.43 15.08
CA ALA A 11 26.59 35.08 15.49
C ALA A 11 25.44 34.18 15.02
N VAL A 12 25.68 33.49 13.91
CA VAL A 12 25.00 32.23 13.59
C VAL A 12 25.34 31.28 14.72
N LEU A 13 24.39 31.06 15.64
CA LEU A 13 24.54 30.14 16.76
C LEU A 13 23.64 28.93 16.52
N MET A 14 24.33 27.84 16.26
CA MET A 14 23.93 26.44 16.25
C MET A 14 22.64 26.15 17.03
N ALA A 15 21.58 25.81 16.30
CA ALA A 15 20.65 24.80 16.77
C ALA A 15 21.26 23.45 16.40
N SER A 16 21.66 22.72 17.43
CA SER A 16 22.07 21.32 17.38
C SER A 16 21.01 20.46 16.68
N PHE A 17 21.21 20.22 15.39
CA PHE A 17 20.55 19.12 14.68
C PHE A 17 21.19 17.82 15.18
N LEU A 18 20.52 17.15 16.11
CA LEU A 18 20.60 15.69 16.14
C LEU A 18 20.01 15.21 14.80
N PRO A 19 20.75 14.49 13.94
CA PRO A 19 20.09 13.77 12.87
C PRO A 19 19.16 12.77 13.56
N ALA A 20 17.87 12.83 13.23
CA ALA A 20 17.00 11.69 13.44
C ALA A 20 17.73 10.50 12.81
N THR A 21 18.17 9.56 13.63
CA THR A 21 18.61 8.25 13.18
C THR A 21 17.46 7.69 12.35
N SER A 22 17.63 7.71 11.03
CA SER A 22 16.82 6.93 10.10
C SER A 22 17.01 5.47 10.50
N ALA A 23 16.10 4.98 11.34
CA ALA A 23 15.99 3.57 11.58
C ALA A 23 15.68 2.93 10.23
N LEU A 24 16.69 2.26 9.67
CA LEU A 24 16.53 1.30 8.59
C LEU A 24 15.44 0.32 9.02
N SER A 25 14.24 0.47 8.47
CA SER A 25 13.15 -0.48 8.69
C SER A 25 13.62 -1.82 8.13
N ALA A 26 13.73 -2.83 9.01
CA ALA A 26 13.98 -4.20 8.62
C ALA A 26 12.95 -4.68 7.58
N PRO A 27 13.32 -5.59 6.65
CA PRO A 27 12.41 -6.06 5.63
C PRO A 27 11.20 -6.77 6.26
N SER A 28 10.03 -6.41 5.76
CA SER A 28 8.75 -7.02 6.04
C SER A 28 8.61 -8.33 5.23
N ALA A 29 7.43 -8.97 5.22
CA ALA A 29 7.25 -10.35 4.74
C ALA A 29 7.80 -10.57 3.29
N PRO A 30 8.10 -11.83 2.87
CA PRO A 30 8.71 -12.11 1.55
C PRO A 30 8.00 -11.48 0.33
N GLU A 31 6.70 -11.20 0.42
CA GLU A 31 5.92 -10.54 -0.64
C GLU A 31 6.12 -9.00 -0.67
N ASP A 32 6.42 -8.38 0.48
CA ASP A 32 6.75 -6.95 0.56
C ASP A 32 8.10 -6.64 -0.10
N LEU A 33 8.99 -7.63 -0.15
CA LEU A 33 10.27 -7.53 -0.86
C LEU A 33 10.10 -7.43 -2.39
N LEU A 34 8.94 -7.82 -2.93
CA LEU A 34 8.63 -7.65 -4.34
C LEU A 34 7.90 -6.33 -4.63
N MET A 35 7.42 -5.62 -3.58
CA MET A 35 6.66 -4.39 -3.74
C MET A 35 7.55 -3.22 -4.20
N PRO A 36 7.09 -2.39 -5.15
CA PRO A 36 7.84 -1.24 -5.63
C PRO A 36 8.21 -0.27 -4.52
N ARG A 37 9.45 0.20 -4.55
CA ARG A 37 9.95 1.30 -3.73
C ARG A 37 10.50 2.41 -4.61
N TYR A 38 9.99 3.62 -4.44
CA TYR A 38 10.49 4.80 -5.12
C TYR A 38 11.66 5.42 -4.38
N PHE A 39 12.67 5.89 -5.12
CA PHE A 39 13.82 6.60 -4.59
C PHE A 39 13.82 8.04 -5.13
N PRO A 40 13.34 9.02 -4.34
CA PRO A 40 13.24 10.42 -4.79
C PRO A 40 14.59 11.06 -5.10
N GLU A 41 15.68 10.56 -4.52
CA GLU A 41 17.04 11.04 -4.73
C GLU A 41 17.44 10.95 -6.20
N THR A 42 17.05 9.87 -6.88
CA THR A 42 17.39 9.60 -8.27
C THR A 42 16.18 9.67 -9.21
N GLY A 43 14.98 9.43 -8.67
CA GLY A 43 13.72 9.46 -9.39
C GLY A 43 13.36 8.13 -10.04
N PHE A 44 13.75 7.01 -9.45
CA PHE A 44 13.52 5.67 -10.00
C PHE A 44 12.88 4.73 -8.97
N TRP A 45 12.05 3.80 -9.46
CA TRP A 45 11.53 2.68 -8.70
C TRP A 45 12.50 1.50 -8.74
N VAL A 46 12.52 0.73 -7.66
CA VAL A 46 13.00 -0.65 -7.65
C VAL A 46 11.82 -1.52 -7.28
N GLN A 47 11.57 -2.59 -8.03
CA GLN A 47 10.39 -3.45 -7.84
C GLN A 47 10.69 -4.91 -8.19
N GLY A 48 9.76 -5.81 -7.89
CA GLY A 48 9.85 -7.23 -8.24
C GLY A 48 11.13 -7.87 -7.71
N ILE A 49 11.72 -8.77 -8.50
CA ILE A 49 12.90 -9.53 -8.10
C ILE A 49 14.14 -8.65 -7.86
N PHE A 50 14.26 -7.51 -8.55
CA PHE A 50 15.36 -6.57 -8.32
C PHE A 50 15.21 -5.85 -6.99
N ARG A 51 13.98 -5.55 -6.56
CA ARG A 51 13.71 -5.02 -5.22
C ARG A 51 14.09 -6.01 -4.15
N GLN A 52 13.69 -7.26 -4.33
CA GLN A 52 13.98 -8.33 -3.39
C GLN A 52 15.48 -8.55 -3.26
N TYR A 53 16.19 -8.65 -4.40
CA TYR A 53 17.63 -8.78 -4.41
C TYR A 53 18.31 -7.59 -3.71
N TRP A 54 17.93 -6.36 -4.06
CA TRP A 54 18.50 -5.15 -3.46
C TRP A 54 18.38 -5.15 -1.93
N GLU A 55 17.18 -5.43 -1.37
CA GLU A 55 16.99 -5.46 0.09
C GLU A 55 17.80 -6.57 0.78
N THR A 56 17.88 -7.73 0.16
CA THR A 56 18.51 -8.91 0.77
C THR A 56 20.03 -8.95 0.61
N HIS A 57 20.60 -8.15 -0.29
CA HIS A 57 22.03 -8.16 -0.62
C HIS A 57 22.76 -6.86 -0.21
N GLY A 58 22.21 -6.13 0.76
CA GLY A 58 22.89 -4.99 1.41
C GLY A 58 22.39 -3.61 0.98
N GLY A 59 21.33 -3.57 0.17
CA GLY A 59 20.52 -2.39 -0.08
C GLY A 59 21.31 -1.15 -0.47
N LEU A 60 20.95 -0.03 0.12
CA LEU A 60 21.53 1.28 -0.19
C LEU A 60 23.03 1.32 0.08
N TYR A 61 23.46 0.62 1.13
CA TYR A 61 24.85 0.64 1.57
C TYR A 61 25.77 -0.06 0.55
N VAL A 62 25.35 -1.22 0.04
CA VAL A 62 26.16 -2.01 -0.92
C VAL A 62 25.94 -1.57 -2.37
N HIS A 63 24.70 -1.37 -2.79
CA HIS A 63 24.38 -1.15 -4.20
C HIS A 63 24.18 0.33 -4.55
N GLY A 64 23.86 1.17 -3.56
CA GLY A 64 23.50 2.57 -3.78
C GLY A 64 22.09 2.75 -4.34
N TYR A 65 21.78 3.97 -4.75
CA TYR A 65 20.49 4.29 -5.35
C TYR A 65 20.35 3.70 -6.77
N PRO A 66 19.13 3.35 -7.23
CA PRO A 66 18.89 3.08 -8.64
C PRO A 66 19.17 4.33 -9.47
N ILE A 67 19.86 4.21 -10.59
CA ILE A 67 20.20 5.34 -11.49
C ILE A 67 19.57 5.17 -12.89
N THR A 68 18.79 4.10 -13.09
CA THR A 68 17.94 3.87 -14.26
C THR A 68 16.63 3.18 -13.85
N GLY A 69 15.64 3.18 -14.74
CA GLY A 69 14.57 2.18 -14.76
C GLY A 69 15.10 0.80 -15.18
N VAL A 70 14.24 -0.21 -15.19
CA VAL A 70 14.55 -1.53 -15.76
C VAL A 70 14.46 -1.46 -17.28
N PHE A 71 15.46 -1.98 -18.00
CA PHE A 71 15.50 -2.00 -19.45
C PHE A 71 16.19 -3.26 -19.98
N GLU A 72 15.99 -3.58 -21.25
CA GLU A 72 16.66 -4.70 -21.89
C GLU A 72 17.99 -4.26 -22.52
N GLN A 73 19.06 -5.02 -22.26
CA GLN A 73 20.36 -4.83 -22.90
C GLN A 73 21.09 -6.16 -23.00
N ASP A 74 21.65 -6.46 -24.17
CA ASP A 74 22.39 -7.69 -24.46
C ASP A 74 21.60 -8.99 -24.15
N GLY A 75 20.26 -8.94 -24.27
CA GLY A 75 19.37 -10.08 -24.02
C GLY A 75 18.99 -10.31 -22.56
N TYR A 76 19.35 -9.40 -21.66
CA TYR A 76 18.99 -9.45 -20.24
C TYR A 76 18.20 -8.20 -19.85
N TYR A 77 17.24 -8.36 -18.93
CA TYR A 77 16.70 -7.21 -18.21
C TYR A 77 17.73 -6.73 -17.20
N ARG A 78 18.02 -5.44 -17.21
CA ARG A 78 19.00 -4.80 -16.34
C ARG A 78 18.40 -3.60 -15.62
N GLN A 79 18.91 -3.35 -14.42
CA GLN A 79 18.74 -2.06 -13.74
C GLN A 79 20.08 -1.63 -13.17
N TYR A 80 20.43 -0.37 -13.39
CA TYR A 80 21.70 0.16 -12.94
C TYR A 80 21.50 0.85 -11.60
N PHE A 81 22.43 0.62 -10.69
CA PHE A 81 22.56 1.28 -9.41
C PHE A 81 23.88 2.03 -9.36
N GLU A 82 24.09 2.89 -8.36
CA GLU A 82 25.31 3.69 -8.29
C GLU A 82 26.59 2.84 -8.25
N ARG A 83 26.54 1.68 -7.58
CA ARG A 83 27.70 0.82 -7.33
C ARG A 83 27.64 -0.52 -8.06
N SER A 84 26.50 -0.86 -8.66
CA SER A 84 26.26 -2.20 -9.20
C SER A 84 25.34 -2.15 -10.42
N VAL A 85 25.38 -3.19 -11.25
CA VAL A 85 24.38 -3.43 -12.30
C VAL A 85 23.77 -4.80 -12.06
N PHE A 86 22.45 -4.84 -11.94
CA PHE A 86 21.70 -6.08 -11.74
C PHE A 86 21.27 -6.62 -13.10
N GLU A 87 21.40 -7.93 -13.28
CA GLU A 87 20.96 -8.66 -14.47
C GLU A 87 19.99 -9.76 -14.06
N TYR A 88 18.85 -9.84 -14.74
CA TYR A 88 17.93 -10.96 -14.58
C TYR A 88 18.27 -12.09 -15.56
N HIS A 89 18.45 -13.29 -15.03
CA HIS A 89 18.76 -14.52 -15.75
C HIS A 89 17.54 -15.46 -15.75
N PRO A 90 16.69 -15.42 -16.80
CA PRO A 90 15.47 -16.23 -16.87
C PRO A 90 15.74 -17.74 -16.80
N GLU A 91 16.90 -18.20 -17.28
CA GLU A 91 17.34 -19.59 -17.18
C GLU A 91 17.56 -20.08 -15.74
N ASN A 92 17.75 -19.15 -14.80
CA ASN A 92 17.95 -19.42 -13.38
C ASN A 92 16.71 -19.05 -12.53
N ALA A 93 15.58 -18.74 -13.16
CA ALA A 93 14.37 -18.27 -12.47
C ALA A 93 13.97 -19.19 -11.30
N GLY A 94 13.70 -18.59 -10.14
CA GLY A 94 13.37 -19.32 -8.91
C GLY A 94 14.58 -19.91 -8.16
N THR A 95 15.80 -19.56 -8.55
CA THR A 95 17.03 -19.90 -7.82
C THR A 95 17.68 -18.63 -7.25
N PRO A 96 18.59 -18.74 -6.26
CA PRO A 96 19.38 -17.60 -5.78
C PRO A 96 20.24 -16.90 -6.85
N TYR A 97 20.35 -17.50 -8.05
CA TYR A 97 21.12 -16.99 -9.18
C TYR A 97 20.24 -16.38 -10.28
N GLU A 98 18.94 -16.17 -10.03
CA GLU A 98 18.04 -15.51 -10.97
C GLU A 98 18.37 -14.02 -11.15
N VAL A 99 18.96 -13.38 -10.14
CA VAL A 99 19.58 -12.06 -10.25
C VAL A 99 21.08 -12.21 -10.02
N LEU A 100 21.87 -11.75 -10.99
CA LEU A 100 23.32 -11.71 -10.89
C LEU A 100 23.82 -10.27 -11.03
N LEU A 101 24.91 -9.98 -10.33
CA LEU A 101 25.62 -8.72 -10.48
C LEU A 101 26.64 -8.83 -11.60
N MET A 102 26.65 -7.84 -12.49
CA MET A 102 27.73 -7.69 -13.45
C MET A 102 29.09 -7.62 -12.74
N ARG A 103 30.12 -8.21 -13.36
CA ARG A 103 31.50 -8.19 -12.86
C ARG A 103 32.18 -6.84 -13.16
N LEU A 104 31.63 -5.76 -12.61
CA LEU A 104 32.08 -4.40 -12.90
C LEU A 104 33.52 -4.12 -12.48
N GLY A 105 34.01 -4.75 -11.41
CA GLY A 105 35.41 -4.60 -11.03
C GLY A 105 36.36 -5.31 -12.01
N ALA A 106 35.98 -6.50 -12.50
CA ALA A 106 36.72 -7.19 -13.56
C ALA A 106 36.73 -6.38 -14.88
N TRP A 107 35.59 -5.80 -15.26
CA TRP A 107 35.51 -4.88 -16.39
C TRP A 107 36.45 -3.68 -16.21
N ARG A 108 36.46 -3.08 -15.02
CA ARG A 108 37.25 -1.87 -14.78
C ARG A 108 38.77 -2.11 -14.83
N ILE A 109 39.22 -3.32 -14.55
CA ILE A 109 40.65 -3.67 -14.60
C ILE A 109 41.09 -4.29 -15.93
N GLU A 110 40.20 -4.35 -16.92
CA GLU A 110 40.54 -4.87 -18.24
C GLU A 110 41.68 -4.04 -18.87
N GLY A 111 42.76 -4.72 -19.27
CA GLY A 111 43.98 -4.08 -19.78
C GLY A 111 44.97 -3.64 -18.71
N ARG A 112 44.62 -3.74 -17.42
CA ARG A 112 45.47 -3.35 -16.28
C ARG A 112 46.19 -4.53 -15.61
N GLN A 113 45.97 -5.75 -16.10
CA GLN A 113 46.49 -6.96 -15.45
C GLN A 113 48.02 -6.99 -15.34
N GLY A 114 48.74 -6.21 -16.14
CA GLY A 114 50.20 -6.06 -16.05
C GLY A 114 50.70 -5.15 -14.93
N GLU A 115 49.83 -4.37 -14.28
CA GLU A 115 50.23 -3.50 -13.17
C GLU A 115 50.46 -4.33 -11.89
N ALA A 116 51.42 -3.90 -11.07
CA ALA A 116 51.85 -4.66 -9.89
C ALA A 116 50.72 -5.07 -8.93
N PRO A 117 49.70 -4.23 -8.62
CA PRO A 117 48.61 -4.63 -7.72
C PRO A 117 47.76 -5.80 -8.22
N PHE A 118 47.65 -6.00 -9.54
CA PHE A 118 46.84 -7.06 -10.15
C PHE A 118 47.65 -8.34 -10.45
N GLN A 119 48.93 -8.39 -10.05
CA GLN A 119 49.75 -9.58 -10.20
C GLN A 119 49.52 -10.59 -9.06
N PRO A 120 49.54 -11.90 -9.35
CA PRO A 120 49.47 -12.93 -8.33
C PRO A 120 50.52 -12.78 -7.24
N ILE A 121 50.14 -13.12 -6.00
CA ILE A 121 51.07 -13.17 -4.87
C ILE A 121 51.37 -14.62 -4.45
N PRO A 122 52.51 -14.88 -3.78
CA PRO A 122 52.79 -16.20 -3.22
C PRO A 122 51.71 -16.65 -2.23
N ALA A 123 51.33 -17.93 -2.29
CA ALA A 123 50.36 -18.50 -1.36
C ALA A 123 50.88 -18.47 0.07
N PHE A 124 50.00 -18.14 1.01
CA PHE A 124 50.28 -18.17 2.44
C PHE A 124 49.09 -18.74 3.23
N PRO A 125 49.32 -19.30 4.44
CA PRO A 125 48.23 -19.79 5.28
C PRO A 125 47.35 -18.64 5.76
N SER A 126 46.04 -18.73 5.51
CA SER A 126 45.08 -17.75 6.02
C SER A 126 45.06 -17.71 7.56
N SER A 127 44.89 -16.52 8.11
CA SER A 127 44.77 -16.20 9.53
C SER A 127 43.53 -15.35 9.81
N ASP A 128 43.34 -14.93 11.06
CA ASP A 128 42.26 -14.02 11.46
C ASP A 128 42.37 -12.65 10.76
N ASP A 129 43.58 -12.19 10.46
CA ASP A 129 43.81 -10.89 9.83
C ASP A 129 43.98 -10.95 8.31
N HIS A 130 44.44 -12.09 7.77
CA HIS A 130 44.78 -12.23 6.35
C HIS A 130 44.12 -13.46 5.73
N TRP A 131 43.54 -13.32 4.55
CA TRP A 131 42.91 -14.42 3.83
C TRP A 131 43.43 -14.50 2.40
N TYR A 132 44.12 -15.59 2.06
CA TYR A 132 44.54 -15.88 0.69
C TYR A 132 43.46 -16.65 -0.09
N PHE A 133 43.20 -16.23 -1.33
CA PHE A 133 42.24 -16.85 -2.25
C PHE A 133 43.00 -17.56 -3.38
N PRO A 134 43.09 -18.91 -3.38
CA PRO A 134 43.81 -19.64 -4.42
C PRO A 134 43.19 -19.47 -5.82
N GLU A 135 41.90 -19.15 -5.91
CA GLU A 135 41.15 -18.98 -7.16
C GLU A 135 41.68 -17.82 -8.00
N THR A 136 42.07 -16.72 -7.35
CA THR A 136 42.60 -15.51 -8.02
C THR A 136 44.04 -15.19 -7.64
N GLN A 137 44.63 -15.94 -6.70
CA GLN A 137 45.97 -15.73 -6.18
C GLN A 137 46.17 -14.33 -5.58
N HIS A 138 45.11 -13.80 -4.97
CA HIS A 138 45.11 -12.53 -4.24
C HIS A 138 44.66 -12.73 -2.79
N SER A 139 44.65 -11.65 -2.01
CA SER A 139 44.35 -11.73 -0.58
C SER A 139 43.50 -10.58 -0.08
N LEU A 140 42.84 -10.79 1.05
CA LEU A 140 42.16 -9.76 1.82
C LEU A 140 42.81 -9.61 3.18
N SER A 141 42.95 -8.36 3.62
CA SER A 141 43.55 -8.04 4.92
C SER A 141 42.67 -7.08 5.71
N TYR A 142 42.73 -7.19 7.04
CA TYR A 142 42.22 -6.20 8.00
C TYR A 142 40.83 -5.62 7.67
N GLY A 143 40.74 -4.30 7.41
CA GLY A 143 39.48 -3.57 7.23
C GLY A 143 38.69 -4.03 6.02
N PHE A 144 39.34 -4.25 4.88
CA PHE A 144 38.66 -4.75 3.67
C PHE A 144 38.20 -6.19 3.83
N LYS A 145 38.97 -7.04 4.52
CA LYS A 145 38.52 -8.39 4.89
C LYS A 145 37.28 -8.34 5.77
N ALA A 146 37.30 -7.53 6.83
CA ALA A 146 36.18 -7.38 7.75
C ALA A 146 34.92 -6.87 7.03
N PHE A 147 35.06 -5.86 6.17
CA PHE A 147 33.95 -5.34 5.37
C PHE A 147 33.40 -6.39 4.41
N TRP A 148 34.26 -7.13 3.70
CA TRP A 148 33.85 -8.17 2.75
C TRP A 148 33.00 -9.25 3.45
N ILE A 149 33.45 -9.71 4.62
CA ILE A 149 32.73 -10.71 5.42
C ILE A 149 31.38 -10.17 5.89
N ALA A 150 31.34 -8.92 6.38
CA ALA A 150 30.14 -8.33 6.95
C ALA A 150 29.06 -7.99 5.91
N ASN A 151 29.44 -7.76 4.65
CA ASN A 151 28.54 -7.19 3.63
C ASN A 151 28.24 -8.14 2.47
N GLY A 152 28.22 -9.44 2.72
CA GLY A 152 27.71 -10.45 1.77
C GLY A 152 28.77 -11.18 0.96
N GLY A 153 30.05 -10.89 1.16
CA GLY A 153 31.18 -11.68 0.67
C GLY A 153 31.13 -12.04 -0.82
N LEU A 154 31.31 -13.33 -1.11
CA LEU A 154 31.48 -13.83 -2.47
C LEU A 154 30.27 -13.53 -3.38
N PRO A 155 29.01 -13.73 -2.96
CA PRO A 155 27.83 -13.32 -3.73
C PRO A 155 27.86 -11.85 -4.20
N ASN A 156 28.22 -10.93 -3.31
CA ASN A 156 28.14 -9.50 -3.59
C ASN A 156 29.36 -8.95 -4.32
N PHE A 157 30.55 -9.41 -3.93
CA PHE A 157 31.80 -8.80 -4.37
C PHE A 157 32.60 -9.70 -5.31
N GLY A 158 32.43 -11.02 -5.20
CA GLY A 158 33.31 -11.99 -5.82
C GLY A 158 34.70 -12.04 -5.16
N TYR A 159 35.61 -12.70 -5.85
CA TYR A 159 37.00 -12.82 -5.41
C TYR A 159 37.79 -11.50 -5.54
N PRO A 160 38.80 -11.26 -4.70
CA PRO A 160 39.73 -10.15 -4.91
C PRO A 160 40.50 -10.34 -6.23
N LEU A 161 40.69 -9.26 -6.96
CA LEU A 161 41.43 -9.20 -8.22
C LEU A 161 42.69 -8.34 -8.14
N SER A 162 42.95 -7.72 -6.98
CA SER A 162 44.15 -6.94 -6.73
C SER A 162 44.62 -7.07 -5.29
N GLN A 163 45.82 -6.60 -4.98
CA GLN A 163 46.19 -6.16 -3.63
C GLN A 163 45.65 -4.75 -3.36
N GLU A 164 45.75 -4.30 -2.11
CA GLU A 164 45.47 -2.91 -1.72
C GLU A 164 46.52 -1.96 -2.33
N PHE A 165 46.08 -0.85 -2.92
CA PHE A 165 46.97 0.19 -3.46
C PHE A 165 46.26 1.55 -3.53
N ASP A 166 47.01 2.64 -3.63
CA ASP A 166 46.43 3.98 -3.74
C ASP A 166 46.01 4.29 -5.18
N GLU A 167 44.77 4.74 -5.36
CA GLU A 167 44.21 5.13 -6.65
C GLU A 167 43.39 6.42 -6.53
N ARG A 168 43.48 7.28 -7.54
CA ARG A 168 42.62 8.45 -7.64
C ARG A 168 41.26 8.06 -8.23
N ASN A 169 40.19 8.34 -7.51
CA ASN A 169 38.83 8.20 -7.99
C ASN A 169 38.54 9.14 -9.18
N PRO A 170 37.58 8.80 -10.06
CA PRO A 170 37.07 9.73 -11.07
C PRO A 170 36.54 11.01 -10.43
N ASP A 171 36.47 12.08 -11.22
CA ASP A 171 35.80 13.31 -10.78
C ASP A 171 34.27 13.09 -10.67
N PRO A 172 33.55 13.92 -9.89
CA PRO A 172 32.09 13.87 -9.84
C PRO A 172 31.44 13.93 -11.23
N PRO A 173 30.34 13.20 -11.47
CA PRO A 173 29.55 12.44 -10.49
C PRO A 173 29.96 10.97 -10.32
N ALA A 174 31.04 10.51 -10.96
CA ALA A 174 31.47 9.10 -10.95
C ALA A 174 32.45 8.76 -9.82
N GLY A 175 32.92 9.77 -9.07
CA GLY A 175 33.72 9.63 -7.87
C GLY A 175 33.84 11.00 -7.18
N ASP A 176 34.78 11.12 -6.26
CA ASP A 176 35.05 12.35 -5.51
C ASP A 176 36.36 13.05 -5.92
N GLY A 177 37.09 12.50 -6.89
CA GLY A 177 38.35 13.03 -7.38
C GLY A 177 39.52 12.95 -6.37
N GLN A 178 39.36 12.22 -5.25
CA GLN A 178 40.38 12.06 -4.22
C GLN A 178 41.16 10.76 -4.41
N VAL A 179 42.30 10.64 -3.72
CA VAL A 179 43.08 9.40 -3.68
C VAL A 179 42.65 8.59 -2.47
N HIS A 180 42.29 7.33 -2.70
CA HIS A 180 41.95 6.36 -1.68
C HIS A 180 42.85 5.14 -1.79
N THR A 181 43.10 4.47 -0.68
CA THR A 181 43.56 3.09 -0.73
C THR A 181 42.38 2.24 -1.18
N VAL A 182 42.55 1.50 -2.27
CA VAL A 182 41.50 0.72 -2.91
C VAL A 182 41.90 -0.73 -3.10
N GLN A 183 40.90 -1.58 -3.28
CA GLN A 183 41.10 -2.95 -3.75
C GLN A 183 39.96 -3.35 -4.70
N TYR A 184 40.32 -4.00 -5.81
CA TYR A 184 39.35 -4.47 -6.79
C TYR A 184 38.94 -5.92 -6.50
N PHE A 185 37.66 -6.17 -6.72
CA PHE A 185 37.02 -7.48 -6.68
C PHE A 185 36.32 -7.73 -8.00
N GLU A 186 35.79 -8.93 -8.23
CA GLU A 186 35.07 -9.21 -9.48
C GLU A 186 33.93 -8.22 -9.76
N ARG A 187 33.17 -7.83 -8.73
CA ARG A 187 31.94 -7.04 -8.87
C ARG A 187 32.03 -5.63 -8.28
N ALA A 188 33.09 -5.31 -7.55
CA ALA A 188 33.18 -4.08 -6.76
C ALA A 188 34.61 -3.53 -6.66
N ARG A 189 34.71 -2.26 -6.26
CA ARG A 189 35.95 -1.62 -5.80
C ARG A 189 35.71 -1.13 -4.38
N PHE A 190 36.55 -1.55 -3.44
CA PHE A 190 36.50 -1.05 -2.06
C PHE A 190 37.41 0.17 -1.95
N GLU A 191 37.01 1.14 -1.14
CA GLU A 191 37.69 2.40 -0.94
C GLU A 191 37.77 2.68 0.56
N TRP A 192 38.98 2.93 1.06
CA TRP A 192 39.17 3.27 2.46
C TRP A 192 39.07 4.80 2.67
N HIS A 193 38.25 5.17 3.65
CA HIS A 193 37.94 6.54 4.02
C HIS A 193 38.44 6.82 5.46
N PRO A 194 39.70 7.27 5.63
CA PRO A 194 40.29 7.50 6.95
C PRO A 194 39.52 8.51 7.80
N GLU A 195 38.83 9.46 7.18
CA GLU A 195 37.98 10.45 7.82
C GLU A 195 36.77 9.82 8.54
N ASN A 196 36.37 8.61 8.16
CA ASN A 196 35.23 7.87 8.71
C ASN A 196 35.66 6.74 9.66
N ARG A 197 36.93 6.72 10.09
CA ARG A 197 37.50 5.65 10.90
C ARG A 197 36.68 5.34 12.16
N GLY A 198 36.44 4.05 12.40
CA GLY A 198 35.65 3.58 13.54
C GLY A 198 34.13 3.69 13.34
N THR A 199 33.68 4.11 12.16
CA THR A 199 32.26 4.07 11.77
C THR A 199 32.04 2.99 10.72
N GLN A 200 30.77 2.65 10.47
CA GLN A 200 30.42 1.78 9.34
C GLN A 200 30.79 2.38 7.97
N TRP A 201 31.17 3.66 7.87
CA TRP A 201 31.51 4.32 6.60
C TRP A 201 33.01 4.36 6.33
N GLU A 202 33.83 3.67 7.15
CA GLU A 202 35.28 3.60 7.00
C GLU A 202 35.71 2.91 5.69
N VAL A 203 34.91 1.94 5.21
CA VAL A 203 35.07 1.35 3.89
C VAL A 203 33.80 1.66 3.11
N LEU A 204 33.97 2.27 1.94
CA LEU A 204 32.89 2.52 0.99
C LEU A 204 33.16 1.76 -0.30
N LEU A 205 32.14 1.67 -1.14
CA LEU A 205 32.22 1.06 -2.45
C LEU A 205 32.24 2.15 -3.52
N GLY A 206 33.18 2.00 -4.44
CA GLY A 206 33.30 2.86 -5.61
C GLY A 206 32.06 2.83 -6.49
N LEU A 207 31.80 3.94 -7.18
CA LEU A 207 30.59 4.14 -7.99
C LEU A 207 30.69 3.48 -9.37
N LEU A 208 31.10 2.21 -9.40
CA LEU A 208 31.35 1.47 -10.64
C LEU A 208 30.12 1.38 -11.54
N GLY A 209 28.90 1.41 -10.98
CA GLY A 209 27.67 1.46 -11.77
C GLY A 209 27.50 2.78 -12.52
N ARG A 210 27.89 3.91 -11.90
CA ARG A 210 27.94 5.22 -12.59
C ARG A 210 29.04 5.26 -13.65
N GLU A 211 30.22 4.74 -13.35
CA GLU A 211 31.32 4.63 -14.32
C GLU A 211 30.89 3.79 -15.54
N TYR A 212 30.22 2.66 -15.29
CA TYR A 212 29.72 1.78 -16.34
C TYR A 212 28.60 2.43 -17.16
N LEU A 213 27.69 3.16 -16.51
CA LEU A 213 26.66 3.94 -17.21
C LEU A 213 27.28 4.98 -18.15
N GLN A 214 28.32 5.69 -17.72
CA GLN A 214 29.03 6.66 -18.57
C GLN A 214 29.71 5.98 -19.76
N HIS A 215 30.24 4.77 -19.57
CA HIS A 215 30.93 4.03 -20.63
C HIS A 215 29.99 3.39 -21.66
N ARG A 216 28.93 2.72 -21.20
CA ARG A 216 28.03 1.91 -22.05
C ARG A 216 26.72 2.60 -22.40
N GLY A 217 26.29 3.56 -21.59
CA GLY A 217 24.98 4.19 -21.72
C GLY A 217 23.82 3.27 -21.34
N ALA A 218 22.62 3.87 -21.38
CA ALA A 218 21.33 3.20 -21.30
C ALA A 218 20.37 3.89 -22.28
N PRO A 219 19.30 3.21 -22.72
CA PRO A 219 18.28 3.84 -23.55
C PRO A 219 17.68 5.09 -22.88
N PRO A 220 17.29 6.13 -23.64
CA PRO A 220 16.74 7.37 -23.08
C PRO A 220 15.56 7.15 -22.12
N GLU A 221 14.69 6.19 -22.41
CA GLU A 221 13.54 5.80 -21.59
C GLU A 221 13.96 5.23 -20.22
N ALA A 222 15.10 4.54 -20.15
CA ALA A 222 15.63 4.02 -18.89
C ALA A 222 16.27 5.11 -18.03
N LEU A 223 16.68 6.22 -18.64
CA LEU A 223 17.28 7.38 -17.97
C LEU A 223 16.24 8.43 -17.56
N ALA A 224 15.02 8.33 -18.07
CA ALA A 224 13.94 9.22 -17.72
C ALA A 224 13.47 8.94 -16.29
N ARG A 225 13.35 10.00 -15.48
CA ARG A 225 12.75 9.91 -14.14
C ARG A 225 11.33 9.36 -14.23
N GLN A 226 11.00 8.46 -13.30
CA GLN A 226 9.72 7.76 -13.23
C GLN A 226 8.74 8.46 -12.29
N ASP A 227 7.45 8.24 -12.51
CA ASP A 227 6.36 8.83 -11.72
C ASP A 227 6.44 8.35 -10.26
N PRO A 228 6.62 9.24 -9.26
CA PRO A 228 6.69 8.86 -7.84
C PRO A 228 5.44 8.20 -7.26
N ASN A 229 4.29 8.28 -7.95
CA ASN A 229 3.01 7.80 -7.43
C ASN A 229 2.53 6.50 -8.08
N MET A 230 3.11 6.14 -9.22
CA MET A 230 2.72 4.96 -9.98
C MET A 230 3.97 4.16 -10.38
N PRO A 231 4.18 2.97 -9.78
CA PRO A 231 5.26 2.11 -10.21
C PRO A 231 5.01 1.66 -11.66
N PRO A 232 6.02 1.70 -12.54
CA PRO A 232 5.87 1.18 -13.89
C PRO A 232 5.53 -0.32 -13.83
N PRO A 233 4.92 -0.90 -14.88
CA PRO A 233 4.78 -2.35 -14.97
C PRO A 233 6.15 -3.02 -14.79
N ASP A 234 6.21 -4.12 -14.04
CA ASP A 234 7.44 -4.91 -13.94
C ASP A 234 7.71 -5.61 -15.26
N PRO A 235 8.74 -5.21 -16.04
CA PRO A 235 8.96 -5.77 -17.37
C PRO A 235 9.43 -7.23 -17.31
N ILE A 236 9.90 -7.71 -16.15
CA ILE A 236 10.38 -9.08 -15.97
C ILE A 236 9.21 -10.04 -15.80
N SER A 237 8.21 -9.66 -15.01
CA SER A 237 7.07 -10.53 -14.66
C SER A 237 5.75 -10.13 -15.34
N GLY A 238 5.70 -8.95 -15.98
CA GLY A 238 4.47 -8.32 -16.45
C GLY A 238 3.53 -7.88 -15.31
N ARG A 239 3.96 -7.98 -14.04
CA ARG A 239 3.11 -7.68 -12.89
C ARG A 239 2.97 -6.18 -12.68
N HIS A 240 1.75 -5.80 -12.33
CA HIS A 240 1.43 -4.52 -11.71
C HIS A 240 1.34 -4.77 -10.20
N TYR A 241 2.01 -3.95 -9.39
CA TYR A 241 2.00 -4.11 -7.93
C TYR A 241 1.11 -3.05 -7.28
N GLY A 242 0.33 -3.50 -6.29
CA GLY A 242 -0.83 -2.80 -5.68
C GLY A 242 -2.12 -3.60 -5.87
N PRO A 243 -3.21 -3.39 -5.09
CA PRO A 243 -4.49 -4.00 -5.43
C PRO A 243 -4.92 -3.63 -6.85
N HIS A 244 -5.40 -4.61 -7.59
CA HIS A 244 -6.33 -4.32 -8.68
C HIS A 244 -7.74 -4.22 -8.13
N VAL A 245 -8.52 -3.32 -8.72
CA VAL A 245 -9.87 -2.99 -8.27
C VAL A 245 -10.73 -4.24 -8.18
N GLY A 246 -11.20 -4.56 -6.98
CA GLY A 246 -12.18 -5.62 -6.78
C GLY A 246 -13.56 -5.11 -7.16
N TYR A 247 -14.23 -5.78 -8.10
CA TYR A 247 -15.55 -5.38 -8.56
C TYR A 247 -16.66 -6.00 -7.69
N GLY A 248 -17.39 -5.18 -6.94
CA GLY A 248 -18.45 -5.65 -6.06
C GLY A 248 -19.71 -4.81 -6.01
N PHE A 249 -20.70 -5.34 -5.31
CA PHE A 249 -21.96 -4.68 -5.00
C PHE A 249 -22.28 -4.77 -3.51
N ASN A 250 -22.90 -3.72 -2.98
CA ASN A 250 -23.74 -3.83 -1.79
C ASN A 250 -25.06 -4.46 -2.17
N ILE A 251 -25.51 -5.41 -1.37
CA ILE A 251 -26.64 -6.26 -1.71
C ILE A 251 -27.51 -6.58 -0.50
N HIS A 252 -28.82 -6.64 -0.73
CA HIS A 252 -29.75 -7.20 0.21
C HIS A 252 -29.79 -8.73 0.09
N TRP A 253 -29.83 -9.41 1.23
CA TRP A 253 -29.93 -10.87 1.35
C TRP A 253 -31.07 -11.26 2.27
N ARG A 254 -31.55 -12.49 2.07
CA ARG A 254 -32.47 -13.15 2.99
C ARG A 254 -31.74 -14.23 3.78
N GLY A 255 -31.99 -14.25 5.08
CA GLY A 255 -31.52 -15.28 6.02
C GLY A 255 -32.65 -16.17 6.54
N ASP A 256 -33.77 -16.25 5.81
CA ASP A 256 -34.99 -16.96 6.19
C ASP A 256 -35.32 -18.11 5.20
N GLY A 257 -36.53 -18.67 5.29
CA GLY A 257 -36.97 -19.78 4.43
C GLY A 257 -37.06 -19.44 2.93
N GLU A 258 -36.96 -18.16 2.55
CA GLU A 258 -36.94 -17.70 1.16
C GLU A 258 -35.52 -17.40 0.66
N ALA A 259 -34.49 -17.66 1.49
CA ALA A 259 -33.09 -17.37 1.20
C ALA A 259 -32.59 -18.02 -0.09
N ASP A 260 -32.92 -19.29 -0.35
CA ASP A 260 -32.27 -20.05 -1.41
C ASP A 260 -32.49 -19.47 -2.81
N SER A 261 -33.73 -19.26 -3.22
CA SER A 261 -34.03 -18.75 -4.56
C SER A 261 -33.68 -17.27 -4.70
N PHE A 262 -33.93 -16.48 -3.65
CA PHE A 262 -33.64 -15.05 -3.63
C PHE A 262 -32.13 -14.78 -3.71
N ASN A 263 -31.34 -15.41 -2.83
CA ASN A 263 -29.89 -15.20 -2.79
C ASN A 263 -29.20 -15.79 -4.02
N GLN A 264 -29.68 -16.92 -4.56
CA GLN A 264 -29.16 -17.43 -5.84
C GLN A 264 -29.39 -16.43 -6.96
N LYS A 265 -30.59 -15.84 -7.06
CA LYS A 265 -30.89 -14.81 -8.05
C LYS A 265 -29.98 -13.58 -7.89
N THR A 266 -29.76 -13.13 -6.66
CA THR A 266 -28.81 -12.04 -6.35
C THR A 266 -27.41 -12.37 -6.88
N LEU A 267 -26.88 -13.56 -6.60
CA LEU A 267 -25.54 -13.97 -7.04
C LEU A 267 -25.44 -14.15 -8.56
N ASP A 268 -26.50 -14.60 -9.22
CA ASP A 268 -26.55 -14.68 -10.68
C ASP A 268 -26.46 -13.29 -11.31
N MET A 269 -27.05 -12.26 -10.69
CA MET A 269 -26.89 -10.87 -11.11
C MET A 269 -25.47 -10.34 -10.83
N VAL A 270 -24.87 -10.65 -9.67
CA VAL A 270 -23.47 -10.27 -9.38
C VAL A 270 -22.52 -10.85 -10.44
N LYS A 271 -22.58 -12.16 -10.68
CA LYS A 271 -21.74 -12.84 -11.68
C LYS A 271 -22.10 -12.41 -13.10
N GLY A 272 -23.37 -12.13 -13.36
CA GLY A 272 -23.87 -11.65 -14.65
C GLY A 272 -23.26 -10.31 -15.05
N ALA A 273 -22.99 -9.42 -14.09
CA ALA A 273 -22.25 -8.19 -14.32
C ALA A 273 -20.73 -8.43 -14.51
N GLY A 274 -20.24 -9.65 -14.31
CA GLY A 274 -18.83 -10.00 -14.27
C GLY A 274 -18.13 -9.63 -12.95
N PHE A 275 -18.90 -9.38 -11.88
CA PHE A 275 -18.39 -9.00 -10.57
C PHE A 275 -18.19 -10.26 -9.71
N SER A 276 -17.35 -10.16 -8.69
CA SER A 276 -16.99 -11.32 -7.84
C SER A 276 -16.96 -11.00 -6.35
N TRP A 277 -17.27 -9.76 -5.98
CA TRP A 277 -17.34 -9.33 -4.59
C TRP A 277 -18.74 -8.89 -4.21
N VAL A 278 -19.08 -9.12 -2.95
CA VAL A 278 -20.30 -8.59 -2.35
C VAL A 278 -20.02 -8.03 -0.97
N ARG A 279 -20.78 -7.00 -0.61
CA ARG A 279 -20.84 -6.48 0.75
C ARG A 279 -22.26 -6.55 1.27
N PHE A 280 -22.40 -6.93 2.52
CA PHE A 280 -23.62 -6.69 3.28
C PHE A 280 -23.29 -6.35 4.73
N GLN A 281 -24.22 -5.67 5.39
CA GLN A 281 -24.14 -5.31 6.81
C GLN A 281 -25.08 -6.18 7.63
N ILE A 282 -24.65 -6.58 8.82
CA ILE A 282 -25.49 -7.20 9.83
C ILE A 282 -25.30 -6.54 11.18
N GLU A 283 -26.40 -6.37 11.90
CA GLU A 283 -26.37 -5.86 13.27
C GLU A 283 -26.00 -6.98 14.23
N TRP A 284 -25.06 -6.70 15.13
CA TRP A 284 -24.66 -7.59 16.21
C TRP A 284 -25.85 -7.93 17.11
N SER A 285 -26.76 -6.98 17.34
CA SER A 285 -28.05 -7.20 18.03
C SER A 285 -28.86 -8.40 17.50
N ASN A 286 -28.78 -8.69 16.19
CA ASN A 286 -29.48 -9.81 15.56
C ASN A 286 -28.76 -11.15 15.76
N ILE A 287 -27.46 -11.11 16.03
CA ILE A 287 -26.61 -12.29 16.23
C ILE A 287 -26.60 -12.69 17.72
N GLU A 288 -26.41 -11.74 18.63
CA GLU A 288 -26.23 -12.01 20.07
C GLU A 288 -27.34 -11.35 20.91
N ARG A 289 -28.55 -11.91 20.82
CA ARG A 289 -29.71 -11.42 21.58
C ARG A 289 -29.56 -11.58 23.09
N GLU A 290 -28.81 -12.59 23.51
CA GLU A 290 -28.46 -12.86 24.91
C GLU A 290 -26.94 -13.02 25.02
N PRO A 291 -26.30 -12.53 26.10
CA PRO A 291 -24.85 -12.62 26.26
C PRO A 291 -24.30 -14.03 26.05
N GLY A 292 -23.33 -14.17 25.14
CA GLY A 292 -22.65 -15.42 24.79
C GLY A 292 -23.47 -16.41 23.96
N ARG A 293 -24.69 -16.08 23.53
CA ARG A 293 -25.56 -16.95 22.73
C ARG A 293 -25.73 -16.43 21.31
N TYR A 294 -24.92 -16.94 20.39
CA TYR A 294 -24.91 -16.53 18.99
C TYR A 294 -25.94 -17.29 18.14
N SER A 295 -26.76 -16.55 17.40
CA SER A 295 -27.78 -17.05 16.46
C SER A 295 -27.33 -16.83 15.02
N THR A 296 -26.60 -17.78 14.45
CA THR A 296 -25.96 -17.64 13.12
C THR A 296 -26.75 -18.25 11.96
N GLY A 297 -27.92 -18.85 12.20
CA GLY A 297 -28.63 -19.62 11.17
C GLY A 297 -28.89 -18.85 9.87
N GLY A 298 -29.30 -17.57 9.97
CA GLY A 298 -29.50 -16.72 8.79
C GLY A 298 -28.18 -16.38 8.08
N LEU A 299 -27.12 -16.07 8.83
CA LEU A 299 -25.77 -15.85 8.29
C LEU A 299 -25.22 -17.08 7.58
N ASP A 300 -25.50 -18.29 8.09
CA ASP A 300 -25.06 -19.54 7.50
C ASP A 300 -25.65 -19.71 6.09
N LEU A 301 -26.92 -19.38 5.90
CA LEU A 301 -27.58 -19.43 4.58
C LEU A 301 -26.93 -18.44 3.59
N ILE A 302 -26.56 -17.26 4.08
CA ILE A 302 -25.93 -16.20 3.28
C ILE A 302 -24.51 -16.61 2.87
N ILE A 303 -23.65 -16.86 3.86
CA ILE A 303 -22.22 -17.05 3.65
C ILE A 303 -21.92 -18.34 2.88
N ASN A 304 -22.63 -19.44 3.19
CA ASN A 304 -22.42 -20.68 2.44
C ASN A 304 -22.84 -20.53 0.98
N ARG A 305 -23.93 -19.83 0.70
CA ARG A 305 -24.41 -19.63 -0.67
C ARG A 305 -23.46 -18.77 -1.50
N ALA A 306 -22.88 -17.71 -0.92
CA ALA A 306 -21.85 -16.93 -1.59
C ALA A 306 -20.60 -17.78 -1.89
N HIS A 307 -20.13 -18.53 -0.88
CA HIS A 307 -18.96 -19.39 -0.99
C HIS A 307 -19.12 -20.48 -2.06
N GLU A 308 -20.27 -21.18 -2.08
CA GLU A 308 -20.60 -22.20 -3.09
C GLU A 308 -20.63 -21.64 -4.51
N ASN A 309 -20.89 -20.34 -4.68
CA ASN A 309 -20.88 -19.66 -5.97
C ASN A 309 -19.52 -19.00 -6.31
N GLY A 310 -18.50 -19.18 -5.46
CA GLY A 310 -17.17 -18.58 -5.66
C GLY A 310 -17.16 -17.06 -5.55
N VAL A 311 -18.14 -16.47 -4.86
CA VAL A 311 -18.27 -15.02 -4.68
C VAL A 311 -17.69 -14.63 -3.32
N LYS A 312 -16.79 -13.64 -3.33
CA LYS A 312 -16.08 -13.15 -2.15
C LYS A 312 -16.91 -12.14 -1.37
N MET A 313 -16.68 -12.05 -0.07
CA MET A 313 -17.52 -11.30 0.86
C MET A 313 -16.74 -10.30 1.71
N ILE A 314 -17.31 -9.11 1.81
CA ILE A 314 -17.11 -8.15 2.90
C ILE A 314 -18.34 -8.23 3.81
N VAL A 315 -18.14 -8.48 5.10
CA VAL A 315 -19.21 -8.50 6.09
C VAL A 315 -18.98 -7.38 7.10
N SER A 316 -19.87 -6.39 7.11
CA SER A 316 -19.86 -5.32 8.12
C SER A 316 -20.68 -5.73 9.33
N ILE A 317 -20.08 -5.59 10.52
CA ILE A 317 -20.78 -5.79 11.80
C ILE A 317 -21.01 -4.44 12.45
N SER A 318 -22.27 -4.06 12.67
CA SER A 318 -22.66 -2.82 13.34
C SER A 318 -23.63 -3.06 14.51
N HIS A 319 -24.06 -2.01 15.20
CA HIS A 319 -25.09 -1.97 16.24
C HIS A 319 -24.99 -3.03 17.36
N ALA A 320 -24.55 -2.61 18.54
CA ALA A 320 -24.45 -3.49 19.71
C ALA A 320 -25.85 -3.96 20.19
N PRO A 321 -25.95 -5.13 20.84
CA PRO A 321 -27.18 -5.53 21.49
C PRO A 321 -27.52 -4.60 22.68
N SER A 322 -28.82 -4.45 22.96
CA SER A 322 -29.32 -3.51 23.98
C SER A 322 -28.89 -3.85 25.42
N TRP A 323 -28.51 -5.11 25.69
CA TRP A 323 -27.96 -5.53 26.97
C TRP A 323 -26.52 -5.02 27.20
N LEU A 324 -25.82 -4.61 26.14
CA LEU A 324 -24.47 -4.06 26.21
C LEU A 324 -24.46 -2.54 26.07
N ASP A 325 -25.21 -2.01 25.10
CA ASP A 325 -25.45 -0.57 24.96
C ASP A 325 -26.94 -0.33 24.61
N PRO A 326 -27.70 0.37 25.45
CA PRO A 326 -29.15 0.54 25.25
C PRO A 326 -29.50 1.39 24.03
N ASN A 327 -28.55 2.16 23.48
CA ASN A 327 -28.73 2.91 22.24
C ASN A 327 -28.21 2.15 21.02
N HIS A 328 -27.83 0.88 21.18
CA HIS A 328 -27.18 0.07 20.14
C HIS A 328 -25.87 0.68 19.61
N GLY A 329 -25.24 1.57 20.38
CA GLY A 329 -24.03 2.28 19.98
C GLY A 329 -22.75 1.44 20.10
N ILE A 330 -21.60 2.12 19.98
CA ILE A 330 -20.30 1.49 20.26
C ILE A 330 -20.16 1.34 21.78
N PRO A 331 -20.07 0.10 22.31
CA PRO A 331 -20.04 -0.14 23.73
C PRO A 331 -18.70 0.25 24.36
N THR A 332 -18.72 0.61 25.65
CA THR A 332 -17.48 0.87 26.42
C THR A 332 -16.72 -0.43 26.72
N ASP A 333 -17.41 -1.52 27.02
CA ASP A 333 -16.79 -2.85 27.14
C ASP A 333 -16.76 -3.53 25.77
N THR A 334 -15.56 -3.67 25.22
CA THR A 334 -15.32 -4.27 23.90
C THR A 334 -15.02 -5.77 23.96
N ALA A 335 -14.89 -6.35 25.16
CA ALA A 335 -14.59 -7.77 25.31
C ALA A 335 -15.67 -8.70 24.71
N PRO A 336 -16.98 -8.40 24.82
CA PRO A 336 -18.01 -9.16 24.12
C PRO A 336 -17.86 -9.08 22.60
N PHE A 337 -17.51 -7.92 22.05
CA PHE A 337 -17.32 -7.75 20.61
C PHE A 337 -16.13 -8.58 20.09
N ARG A 338 -15.02 -8.61 20.84
CA ARG A 338 -13.89 -9.51 20.52
C ARG A 338 -14.33 -10.98 20.42
N ARG A 339 -15.11 -11.47 21.40
CA ARG A 339 -15.58 -12.86 21.42
C ARG A 339 -16.55 -13.16 20.28
N LEU A 340 -17.41 -12.20 19.92
CA LEU A 340 -18.27 -12.31 18.75
C LEU A 340 -17.42 -12.46 17.48
N MET A 341 -16.47 -11.55 17.28
CA MET A 341 -15.64 -11.55 16.07
C MET A 341 -14.77 -12.82 15.97
N GLU A 342 -14.24 -13.32 17.08
CA GLU A 342 -13.55 -14.61 17.14
C GLU A 342 -14.47 -15.76 16.73
N HIS A 343 -15.68 -15.83 17.30
CA HIS A 343 -16.67 -16.85 16.96
C HIS A 343 -17.06 -16.82 15.47
N LEU A 344 -17.33 -15.63 14.92
CA LEU A 344 -17.73 -15.47 13.52
C LEU A 344 -16.57 -15.79 12.57
N ALA A 345 -15.37 -15.29 12.85
CA ALA A 345 -14.18 -15.56 12.03
C ALA A 345 -13.80 -17.05 12.06
N GLU A 346 -13.89 -17.73 13.20
CA GLU A 346 -13.66 -19.17 13.30
C GLU A 346 -14.71 -19.96 12.51
N ARG A 347 -15.99 -19.63 12.70
CA ARG A 347 -17.11 -20.32 12.02
C ARG A 347 -17.05 -20.18 10.50
N TYR A 348 -16.63 -19.03 10.00
CA TYR A 348 -16.62 -18.70 8.58
C TYR A 348 -15.21 -18.62 7.98
N ARG A 349 -14.23 -19.23 8.66
CA ARG A 349 -12.83 -19.27 8.22
C ARG A 349 -12.70 -19.69 6.76
N GLY A 350 -12.01 -18.87 5.97
CA GLY A 350 -11.84 -19.07 4.52
C GLY A 350 -13.08 -18.84 3.65
N LYS A 351 -14.26 -18.56 4.22
CA LYS A 351 -15.49 -18.24 3.49
C LYS A 351 -15.75 -16.74 3.41
N VAL A 352 -15.44 -16.00 4.47
CA VAL A 352 -15.50 -14.53 4.51
C VAL A 352 -14.09 -13.97 4.34
N GLN A 353 -13.88 -13.12 3.34
CA GLN A 353 -12.55 -12.58 3.03
C GLN A 353 -12.23 -11.33 3.85
N ALA A 354 -13.22 -10.48 4.12
CA ALA A 354 -13.03 -9.26 4.89
C ALA A 354 -14.15 -9.01 5.90
N TRP A 355 -13.75 -8.60 7.10
CA TRP A 355 -14.64 -8.14 8.16
C TRP A 355 -14.47 -6.64 8.32
N GLU A 356 -15.54 -5.89 8.11
CA GLU A 356 -15.57 -4.45 8.34
C GLU A 356 -16.08 -4.19 9.76
N ILE A 357 -15.25 -3.50 10.55
CA ILE A 357 -15.56 -3.25 11.95
C ILE A 357 -16.32 -1.94 12.05
N TRP A 358 -17.62 -2.06 12.33
CA TRP A 358 -18.61 -1.00 12.33
C TRP A 358 -18.94 -0.46 10.93
N ASN A 359 -19.73 0.62 10.91
CA ASN A 359 -20.14 1.35 9.72
C ASN A 359 -20.36 2.81 10.12
N GLU A 360 -19.83 3.77 9.37
CA GLU A 360 -20.12 5.21 9.52
C GLU A 360 -20.06 5.73 10.97
N GLN A 361 -19.08 5.24 11.74
CA GLN A 361 -18.85 5.58 13.15
C GLN A 361 -18.66 7.08 13.40
N ASN A 362 -18.45 7.88 12.34
CA ASN A 362 -18.28 9.31 12.40
C ASN A 362 -19.61 10.10 12.24
N LEU A 363 -20.76 9.43 12.21
CA LEU A 363 -22.11 10.03 12.16
C LEU A 363 -22.95 9.59 13.38
N VAL A 364 -23.48 10.52 14.18
CA VAL A 364 -24.01 10.29 15.54
C VAL A 364 -25.10 9.22 15.69
N TRP A 365 -25.90 8.98 14.65
CA TRP A 365 -26.99 8.00 14.66
C TRP A 365 -26.50 6.56 14.69
N VAL A 366 -25.22 6.32 14.39
CA VAL A 366 -24.64 4.98 14.32
C VAL A 366 -23.89 4.57 15.61
N PRO A 367 -23.04 5.40 16.25
CA PRO A 367 -22.26 5.01 17.44
C PRO A 367 -22.98 5.26 18.78
N GLY A 368 -24.16 5.86 18.80
CA GLY A 368 -24.93 6.16 20.02
C GLY A 368 -24.56 7.51 20.66
N GLN A 369 -25.48 8.47 20.54
CA GLN A 369 -25.54 9.82 21.15
C GLN A 369 -24.39 10.82 20.88
N GLN A 370 -23.14 10.40 20.77
CA GLN A 370 -22.01 11.27 20.42
C GLN A 370 -20.91 10.49 19.70
N VAL A 371 -20.28 11.15 18.72
CA VAL A 371 -19.11 10.60 18.02
C VAL A 371 -17.89 10.60 18.94
N ASP A 372 -17.32 9.41 19.18
CA ASP A 372 -16.10 9.21 19.97
C ASP A 372 -15.11 8.35 19.18
N VAL A 373 -13.99 8.98 18.80
CA VAL A 373 -12.93 8.35 18.00
C VAL A 373 -12.18 7.29 18.81
N GLY A 374 -11.87 7.57 20.08
CA GLY A 374 -11.12 6.64 20.93
C GLY A 374 -11.93 5.38 21.22
N ARG A 375 -13.23 5.54 21.50
CA ARG A 375 -14.15 4.42 21.70
C ARG A 375 -14.24 3.51 20.47
N TYR A 376 -14.22 4.08 19.27
CA TYR A 376 -14.13 3.29 18.04
C TYR A 376 -12.78 2.58 17.89
N VAL A 377 -11.65 3.23 18.18
CA VAL A 377 -10.33 2.59 18.08
C VAL A 377 -10.22 1.39 19.02
N GLU A 378 -10.77 1.46 20.24
CA GLU A 378 -10.82 0.31 21.16
C GLU A 378 -11.72 -0.82 20.64
N LEU A 379 -12.84 -0.49 19.98
CA LEU A 379 -13.70 -1.48 19.32
C LEU A 379 -12.98 -2.14 18.15
N LEU A 380 -12.33 -1.35 17.29
CA LEU A 380 -11.54 -1.82 16.15
C LEU A 380 -10.43 -2.76 16.59
N LYS A 381 -9.70 -2.40 17.65
CA LYS A 381 -8.69 -3.25 18.30
C LYS A 381 -9.26 -4.59 18.78
N ALA A 382 -10.39 -4.55 19.49
CA ALA A 382 -11.06 -5.76 19.95
C ALA A 382 -11.55 -6.64 18.79
N GLY A 383 -12.12 -6.03 17.75
CA GLY A 383 -12.56 -6.68 16.53
C GLY A 383 -11.40 -7.34 15.79
N TYR A 384 -10.30 -6.60 15.56
CA TYR A 384 -9.09 -7.10 14.93
C TYR A 384 -8.52 -8.32 15.67
N GLN A 385 -8.36 -8.21 16.99
CA GLN A 385 -7.86 -9.33 17.80
C GLN A 385 -8.78 -10.55 17.73
N GLY A 386 -10.10 -10.35 17.76
CA GLY A 386 -11.07 -11.43 17.62
C GLY A 386 -10.99 -12.09 16.24
N VAL A 387 -11.05 -11.30 15.17
CA VAL A 387 -10.92 -11.81 13.79
C VAL A 387 -9.63 -12.58 13.62
N LYS A 388 -8.48 -12.03 14.00
CA LYS A 388 -7.19 -12.71 13.80
C LYS A 388 -7.03 -13.98 14.65
N ALA A 389 -7.69 -14.06 15.81
CA ALA A 389 -7.75 -15.29 16.59
C ALA A 389 -8.59 -16.38 15.90
N GLY A 390 -9.74 -16.00 15.34
CA GLY A 390 -10.66 -16.91 14.65
C GLY A 390 -10.26 -17.28 13.22
N ASP A 391 -9.62 -16.37 12.49
CA ASP A 391 -9.04 -16.56 11.15
C ASP A 391 -7.90 -15.55 10.91
N PRO A 392 -6.61 -15.94 11.04
CA PRO A 392 -5.48 -15.03 10.86
C PRO A 392 -5.34 -14.50 9.42
N ASN A 393 -5.95 -15.16 8.44
CA ASN A 393 -5.88 -14.77 7.03
C ASN A 393 -7.02 -13.81 6.61
N ALA A 394 -8.05 -13.64 7.44
CA ALA A 394 -9.15 -12.74 7.12
C ALA A 394 -8.69 -11.28 7.21
N ILE A 395 -9.11 -10.46 6.25
CA ILE A 395 -8.82 -9.03 6.20
C ILE A 395 -9.72 -8.31 7.22
N VAL A 396 -9.15 -7.40 7.98
CA VAL A 396 -9.90 -6.50 8.87
C VAL A 396 -9.91 -5.11 8.28
N LEU A 397 -11.10 -4.60 7.99
CA LEU A 397 -11.28 -3.24 7.49
C LEU A 397 -11.60 -2.31 8.67
N PHE A 398 -10.97 -1.14 8.66
CA PHE A 398 -11.52 0.03 9.35
C PHE A 398 -12.94 0.27 8.82
N GLY A 399 -13.88 0.74 9.65
CA GLY A 399 -15.28 0.92 9.28
C GLY A 399 -15.47 2.07 8.30
N GLY A 400 -16.35 1.89 7.32
CA GLY A 400 -16.56 2.83 6.23
C GLY A 400 -16.88 4.23 6.75
N LEU A 401 -15.97 5.18 6.54
CA LEU A 401 -16.18 6.57 6.92
C LEU A 401 -17.09 7.27 5.90
N THR A 402 -18.09 8.01 6.40
CA THR A 402 -19.03 8.79 5.58
C THR A 402 -18.63 10.26 5.55
N PRO A 403 -18.71 10.98 4.41
CA PRO A 403 -18.15 12.31 4.30
C PRO A 403 -19.20 13.34 4.66
N THR A 404 -19.15 13.76 5.93
CA THR A 404 -20.18 14.65 6.48
C THR A 404 -19.88 16.13 6.27
N GLY A 405 -18.59 16.53 6.21
CA GLY A 405 -18.19 17.93 6.24
C GLY A 405 -18.53 18.65 7.56
N VAL A 406 -19.02 17.92 8.57
CA VAL A 406 -19.50 18.46 9.84
C VAL A 406 -18.41 18.29 10.90
N MET A 407 -18.23 19.29 11.76
CA MET A 407 -17.19 19.27 12.81
C MET A 407 -17.76 19.33 14.23
N ASP A 408 -19.04 18.99 14.37
CA ASP A 408 -19.76 18.95 15.65
C ASP A 408 -19.99 17.49 16.06
N PRO A 409 -19.24 16.96 17.04
CA PRO A 409 -19.36 15.56 17.47
C PRO A 409 -20.75 15.15 17.99
N SER A 410 -21.65 16.10 18.29
CA SER A 410 -23.05 15.80 18.61
C SER A 410 -23.91 15.48 17.37
N ILE A 411 -23.38 15.74 16.17
CA ILE A 411 -24.00 15.48 14.87
C ILE A 411 -23.13 14.51 14.07
N ALA A 412 -21.89 14.90 13.79
CA ALA A 412 -20.92 14.14 13.02
C ALA A 412 -19.52 14.75 13.11
N ILE A 413 -18.51 13.95 12.77
CA ILE A 413 -17.16 14.44 12.47
C ILE A 413 -16.85 14.12 11.01
N ASP A 414 -16.28 15.09 10.32
CA ASP A 414 -15.75 14.99 8.97
C ASP A 414 -14.84 13.76 8.86
N ASP A 415 -15.01 12.94 7.82
CA ASP A 415 -14.28 11.68 7.59
C ASP A 415 -12.75 11.86 7.64
N VAL A 416 -12.23 12.91 7.00
CA VAL A 416 -10.79 13.18 6.97
C VAL A 416 -10.30 13.57 8.36
N GLU A 417 -11.03 14.42 9.07
CA GLU A 417 -10.69 14.78 10.45
C GLU A 417 -10.80 13.58 11.40
N TYR A 418 -11.84 12.77 11.27
CA TYR A 418 -12.04 11.57 12.08
C TYR A 418 -10.86 10.61 11.92
N LEU A 419 -10.42 10.37 10.68
CA LEU A 419 -9.26 9.53 10.39
C LEU A 419 -7.96 10.11 10.98
N ARG A 420 -7.74 11.42 10.87
CA ARG A 420 -6.58 12.09 11.52
C ARG A 420 -6.59 11.88 13.03
N ARG A 421 -7.74 12.06 13.68
CA ARG A 421 -7.89 11.83 15.12
C ARG A 421 -7.65 10.37 15.49
N ALA A 422 -8.09 9.43 14.67
CA ALA A 422 -7.83 8.01 14.89
C ALA A 422 -6.33 7.70 14.82
N TYR A 423 -5.61 8.26 13.84
CA TYR A 423 -4.16 8.13 13.74
C TYR A 423 -3.39 8.86 14.85
N ALA A 424 -3.95 9.90 15.45
CA ALA A 424 -3.34 10.60 16.59
C ALA A 424 -3.60 9.90 17.93
N TYR A 425 -4.68 9.11 18.02
CA TYR A 425 -5.08 8.44 19.26
C TYR A 425 -4.00 7.46 19.73
N ASN A 426 -3.66 7.57 21.03
CA ASN A 426 -2.69 6.72 21.73
C ASN A 426 -1.40 6.44 20.94
N ASN A 427 -0.76 7.52 20.46
CA ASN A 427 0.48 7.47 19.67
C ASN A 427 0.36 6.66 18.37
N GLY A 428 -0.82 6.65 17.75
CA GLY A 428 -1.06 6.02 16.45
C GLY A 428 -1.18 4.50 16.50
N GLU A 429 -1.64 3.95 17.63
CA GLU A 429 -1.85 2.51 17.78
C GLU A 429 -2.83 1.93 16.76
N VAL A 430 -3.76 2.75 16.25
CA VAL A 430 -4.79 2.33 15.27
C VAL A 430 -4.18 1.62 14.06
N LYS A 431 -2.94 1.99 13.67
CA LYS A 431 -2.19 1.37 12.56
C LYS A 431 -2.05 -0.14 12.68
N GLN A 432 -2.13 -0.69 13.88
CA GLN A 432 -1.93 -2.12 14.15
C GLN A 432 -3.22 -2.92 14.04
N TYR A 433 -4.39 -2.26 13.94
CA TYR A 433 -5.70 -2.89 14.14
C TYR A 433 -6.62 -2.84 12.93
N PHE A 434 -6.07 -2.58 11.75
CA PHE A 434 -6.76 -2.79 10.47
C PHE A 434 -5.75 -3.04 9.35
N ASP A 435 -6.14 -3.86 8.39
CA ASP A 435 -5.32 -4.20 7.22
C ASP A 435 -5.54 -3.18 6.10
N HIS A 436 -6.79 -2.73 5.88
CA HIS A 436 -7.14 -1.71 4.88
C HIS A 436 -8.19 -0.72 5.43
N LEU A 437 -8.21 0.50 4.90
CA LEU A 437 -9.21 1.50 5.25
C LEU A 437 -10.48 1.28 4.41
N ALA A 438 -11.64 1.14 5.02
CA ALA A 438 -12.90 1.29 4.29
C ALA A 438 -13.34 2.77 4.25
N ALA A 439 -13.95 3.18 3.14
CA ALA A 439 -14.42 4.55 2.96
C ALA A 439 -15.69 4.60 2.08
N HIS A 440 -16.58 5.53 2.38
CA HIS A 440 -17.77 5.84 1.58
C HIS A 440 -17.58 7.26 1.00
N PRO A 441 -17.31 7.43 -0.30
CA PRO A 441 -17.19 8.75 -0.87
C PRO A 441 -18.59 9.33 -1.12
N GLY A 442 -18.80 10.59 -0.78
CA GLY A 442 -20.07 11.27 -0.98
C GLY A 442 -20.06 11.80 -2.39
N SER A 443 -20.78 11.19 -3.32
CA SER A 443 -20.72 11.62 -4.71
C SER A 443 -21.82 12.62 -5.10
N ASN A 444 -22.85 12.74 -4.24
CA ASN A 444 -24.07 13.50 -4.48
C ASN A 444 -24.53 13.43 -5.95
N GLN A 445 -24.61 14.56 -6.66
CA GLN A 445 -24.88 14.66 -8.09
C GLN A 445 -23.64 14.97 -8.94
N ASN A 446 -22.45 15.00 -8.33
CA ASN A 446 -21.24 15.49 -8.98
C ASN A 446 -20.56 14.40 -9.83
N PRO A 447 -20.12 14.69 -11.08
CA PRO A 447 -19.41 13.72 -11.90
C PRO A 447 -18.11 13.21 -11.23
N PRO A 448 -17.67 11.97 -11.51
CA PRO A 448 -16.49 11.37 -10.86
C PRO A 448 -15.19 12.16 -11.00
N ASP A 449 -14.99 12.87 -12.10
CA ASP A 449 -13.78 13.66 -12.38
C ASP A 449 -13.73 15.02 -11.66
N THR A 450 -14.82 15.41 -10.99
CA THR A 450 -14.97 16.72 -10.36
C THR A 450 -14.56 16.70 -8.89
N MET A 451 -14.07 17.84 -8.41
CA MET A 451 -13.75 18.07 -6.99
C MET A 451 -13.64 19.57 -6.69
N TRP A 452 -14.31 20.01 -5.62
CA TRP A 452 -14.12 21.37 -5.09
C TRP A 452 -12.72 21.55 -4.47
N PRO A 453 -12.09 22.74 -4.56
CA PRO A 453 -12.55 23.94 -5.29
C PRO A 453 -12.04 23.99 -6.74
N GLY A 454 -11.18 23.04 -7.13
CA GLY A 454 -10.43 23.13 -8.39
C GLY A 454 -11.29 22.90 -9.64
N ASN A 455 -12.21 21.96 -9.58
CA ASN A 455 -13.12 21.60 -10.67
C ASN A 455 -14.48 21.18 -10.09
N PRO A 456 -15.27 22.10 -9.52
CA PRO A 456 -16.56 21.76 -8.95
C PRO A 456 -17.53 21.23 -10.01
N GLY A 457 -18.50 20.41 -9.57
CA GLY A 457 -19.50 19.83 -10.47
C GLY A 457 -20.42 20.88 -11.10
N PRO A 458 -21.12 20.54 -12.20
CA PRO A 458 -21.97 21.49 -12.93
C PRO A 458 -23.37 21.66 -12.32
N GLY A 459 -23.76 20.80 -11.37
CA GLY A 459 -25.10 20.75 -10.80
C GLY A 459 -25.38 21.86 -9.78
N PRO A 460 -26.65 22.22 -9.53
CA PRO A 460 -26.98 23.24 -8.54
C PRO A 460 -26.78 22.71 -7.12
N GLY A 461 -26.16 23.52 -6.23
CA GLY A 461 -25.92 23.13 -4.83
C GLY A 461 -24.93 21.98 -4.67
N TRP A 462 -24.58 21.60 -3.43
CA TRP A 462 -23.67 20.48 -3.11
C TRP A 462 -22.37 20.45 -3.94
N GLN A 463 -21.84 21.63 -4.25
CA GLN A 463 -20.67 21.78 -5.12
C GLN A 463 -19.53 22.58 -4.46
N ASP A 464 -19.79 23.13 -3.28
CA ASP A 464 -18.95 24.10 -2.57
C ASP A 464 -18.16 23.51 -1.40
N HIS A 465 -18.20 22.18 -1.24
CA HIS A 465 -17.46 21.47 -0.21
C HIS A 465 -16.96 20.11 -0.75
N PRO A 466 -15.73 19.66 -0.40
CA PRO A 466 -15.15 18.43 -0.95
C PRO A 466 -15.88 17.16 -0.50
N SER A 467 -16.70 17.19 0.56
CA SER A 467 -17.46 16.04 1.04
C SER A 467 -18.54 15.55 0.06
N PHE A 468 -18.88 16.34 -0.97
CA PHE A 468 -19.88 16.01 -1.98
C PHE A 468 -19.30 15.39 -3.26
N TYR A 469 -18.00 15.01 -3.25
CA TYR A 469 -17.34 14.45 -4.43
C TYR A 469 -16.80 13.02 -4.24
N PHE A 470 -16.90 12.22 -5.30
CA PHE A 470 -16.29 10.88 -5.39
C PHE A 470 -14.79 10.88 -5.05
N ARG A 471 -14.06 11.89 -5.55
CA ARG A 471 -12.62 12.06 -5.32
C ARG A 471 -12.24 12.40 -3.87
N ARG A 472 -13.22 12.59 -2.98
CA ARG A 472 -13.00 12.79 -1.54
C ARG A 472 -12.04 11.78 -0.93
N VAL A 473 -12.07 10.53 -1.42
CA VAL A 473 -11.19 9.45 -0.99
C VAL A 473 -9.69 9.79 -1.13
N GLU A 474 -9.29 10.66 -2.05
CA GLU A 474 -7.90 11.10 -2.21
C GLU A 474 -7.40 11.87 -0.98
N GLN A 475 -8.28 12.58 -0.27
CA GLN A 475 -7.94 13.26 0.97
C GLN A 475 -7.78 12.28 2.14
N LEU A 476 -8.54 11.19 2.17
CA LEU A 476 -8.32 10.09 3.12
C LEU A 476 -6.98 9.39 2.84
N ARG A 477 -6.66 9.16 1.56
CA ARG A 477 -5.36 8.62 1.16
C ARG A 477 -4.20 9.49 1.63
N GLN A 478 -4.33 10.80 1.49
CA GLN A 478 -3.33 11.75 1.96
C GLN A 478 -3.09 11.62 3.48
N VAL A 479 -4.14 11.44 4.28
CA VAL A 479 -4.00 11.18 5.73
C VAL A 479 -3.25 9.88 6.01
N MET A 480 -3.51 8.80 5.26
CA MET A 480 -2.77 7.53 5.43
C MET A 480 -1.28 7.70 5.10
N VAL A 481 -0.95 8.42 4.02
CA VAL A 481 0.44 8.70 3.61
C VAL A 481 1.17 9.52 4.68
N GLU A 482 0.55 10.59 5.19
CA GLU A 482 1.10 11.45 6.24
C GLU A 482 1.41 10.67 7.53
N ASN A 483 0.72 9.56 7.78
CA ASN A 483 0.88 8.74 8.98
C ASN A 483 1.76 7.49 8.77
N GLY A 484 2.40 7.37 7.61
CA GLY A 484 3.32 6.27 7.26
C GLY A 484 2.61 4.96 6.92
N ASP A 485 1.34 5.02 6.52
CA ASP A 485 0.48 3.85 6.26
C ASP A 485 0.17 3.69 4.75
N ALA A 486 1.03 4.26 3.90
CA ALA A 486 0.86 4.28 2.45
C ALA A 486 0.84 2.88 1.80
N ALA A 487 1.38 1.86 2.47
CA ALA A 487 1.36 0.48 1.97
C ALA A 487 -0.05 -0.14 1.99
N LYS A 488 -0.95 0.37 2.85
CA LYS A 488 -2.33 -0.13 2.94
C LYS A 488 -3.21 0.44 1.83
N GLN A 489 -4.20 -0.36 1.47
CA GLN A 489 -5.20 -0.03 0.46
C GLN A 489 -6.35 0.76 1.09
N ILE A 490 -7.13 1.41 0.23
CA ILE A 490 -8.48 1.88 0.56
C ILE A 490 -9.49 1.01 -0.19
N TRP A 491 -10.53 0.55 0.49
CA TRP A 491 -11.65 -0.18 -0.11
C TRP A 491 -12.89 0.72 -0.07
N LEU A 492 -13.53 0.94 -1.21
CA LEU A 492 -14.81 1.65 -1.23
C LEU A 492 -15.91 0.66 -0.92
N THR A 493 -16.18 0.47 0.36
CA THR A 493 -17.22 -0.46 0.84
C THR A 493 -18.61 -0.02 0.45
N GLU A 494 -18.83 1.26 0.19
CA GLU A 494 -20.01 1.80 -0.49
C GLU A 494 -19.56 2.94 -1.41
N PHE A 495 -20.09 3.01 -2.63
CA PHE A 495 -20.01 4.19 -3.48
C PHE A 495 -21.10 4.16 -4.55
N GLY A 496 -21.50 5.32 -5.05
CA GLY A 496 -22.43 5.39 -6.18
C GLY A 496 -23.04 6.77 -6.35
N TRP A 497 -24.09 6.82 -7.16
CA TRP A 497 -24.94 7.99 -7.39
C TRP A 497 -26.40 7.57 -7.35
N THR A 498 -27.25 8.34 -6.69
CA THR A 498 -28.71 8.17 -6.78
C THR A 498 -29.23 8.87 -8.02
N THR A 499 -30.28 8.32 -8.63
CA THR A 499 -31.11 9.07 -9.56
C THR A 499 -32.23 9.81 -8.83
N ALA A 500 -33.24 10.30 -9.55
CA ALA A 500 -34.36 11.05 -8.98
C ALA A 500 -34.94 10.34 -7.73
N ASN A 501 -34.71 10.93 -6.57
CA ASN A 501 -35.00 10.35 -5.27
C ASN A 501 -36.08 11.15 -4.56
N GLN A 502 -37.12 10.45 -4.09
CA GLN A 502 -38.27 11.06 -3.44
C GLN A 502 -38.11 11.17 -1.93
N ALA A 503 -37.06 10.57 -1.36
CA ALA A 503 -36.79 10.62 0.06
C ALA A 503 -36.26 12.00 0.47
N PRO A 504 -36.73 12.56 1.61
CA PRO A 504 -36.22 13.81 2.14
C PRO A 504 -34.70 13.79 2.34
N GLY A 505 -34.00 14.83 1.90
CA GLY A 505 -32.54 14.96 1.99
C GLY A 505 -31.77 14.39 0.80
N TYR A 506 -32.44 13.69 -0.12
CA TYR A 506 -31.86 13.11 -1.34
C TYR A 506 -32.32 13.82 -2.62
N GLU A 507 -32.92 15.02 -2.51
CA GLU A 507 -33.51 15.75 -3.63
C GLU A 507 -32.48 16.11 -4.71
N TYR A 508 -31.19 16.17 -4.37
CA TYR A 508 -30.11 16.36 -5.34
C TYR A 508 -30.06 15.25 -6.41
N GLY A 509 -30.58 14.05 -6.12
CA GLY A 509 -30.66 12.95 -7.07
C GLY A 509 -31.51 13.27 -8.31
N GLN A 510 -32.41 14.27 -8.24
CA GLN A 510 -33.17 14.73 -9.41
C GLN A 510 -32.29 15.30 -10.53
N TYR A 511 -31.03 15.63 -10.23
CA TYR A 511 -30.04 16.14 -11.18
C TYR A 511 -29.14 15.06 -11.77
N THR A 512 -29.45 13.78 -11.52
CA THR A 512 -28.72 12.64 -12.09
C THR A 512 -29.70 11.69 -12.76
N SER A 513 -29.60 11.59 -14.08
CA SER A 513 -30.34 10.62 -14.90
C SER A 513 -29.82 9.19 -14.71
N GLU A 514 -30.58 8.18 -15.15
CA GLU A 514 -30.11 6.79 -15.14
C GLU A 514 -28.92 6.57 -16.08
N GLU A 515 -28.85 7.31 -17.18
CA GLU A 515 -27.69 7.33 -18.08
C GLU A 515 -26.46 7.95 -17.42
N GLU A 516 -26.61 9.06 -16.68
CA GLU A 516 -25.50 9.67 -15.93
C GLU A 516 -25.03 8.76 -14.79
N GLN A 517 -25.94 8.14 -14.04
CA GLN A 517 -25.58 7.13 -13.04
C GLN A 517 -24.73 6.01 -13.67
N ALA A 518 -25.13 5.52 -14.84
CA ALA A 518 -24.39 4.51 -15.57
C ALA A 518 -22.98 4.97 -15.96
N GLN A 519 -22.87 6.17 -16.55
CA GLN A 519 -21.59 6.75 -16.96
C GLN A 519 -20.68 7.00 -15.75
N TYR A 520 -21.22 7.54 -14.66
CA TYR A 520 -20.45 7.88 -13.46
C TYR A 520 -19.91 6.63 -12.76
N LEU A 521 -20.71 5.57 -12.66
CA LEU A 521 -20.26 4.30 -12.07
C LEU A 521 -19.13 3.66 -12.90
N VAL A 522 -19.24 3.64 -14.23
CA VAL A 522 -18.15 3.13 -15.09
C VAL A 522 -16.90 3.99 -14.95
N ARG A 523 -17.05 5.32 -15.06
CA ARG A 523 -15.92 6.24 -14.96
C ARG A 523 -15.23 6.18 -13.58
N ALA A 524 -15.97 5.95 -12.50
CA ALA A 524 -15.40 5.73 -11.17
C ALA A 524 -14.48 4.50 -11.11
N PHE A 525 -14.88 3.38 -11.72
CA PHE A 525 -14.02 2.20 -11.84
C PHE A 525 -12.80 2.44 -12.75
N GLU A 526 -12.96 3.22 -13.82
CA GLU A 526 -11.84 3.62 -14.68
C GLU A 526 -10.82 4.45 -13.91
N ILE A 527 -11.25 5.50 -13.22
CA ILE A 527 -10.39 6.34 -12.36
C ILE A 527 -9.63 5.45 -11.37
N ALA A 528 -10.33 4.58 -10.65
CA ALA A 528 -9.69 3.68 -9.70
C ALA A 528 -8.62 2.79 -10.34
N LYS A 529 -8.90 2.23 -11.52
CA LYS A 529 -7.99 1.33 -12.24
C LYS A 529 -6.79 2.07 -12.84
N THR A 530 -6.96 3.28 -13.33
CA THR A 530 -5.92 4.01 -14.08
C THR A 530 -5.17 5.05 -13.24
N GLU A 531 -5.78 5.56 -12.17
CA GLU A 531 -5.28 6.71 -11.40
C GLU A 531 -4.99 6.37 -9.93
N TRP A 532 -5.58 5.31 -9.37
CA TRP A 532 -5.45 4.96 -7.94
C TRP A 532 -4.81 3.58 -7.70
N PRO A 533 -3.47 3.45 -7.77
CA PRO A 533 -2.78 2.16 -7.56
C PRO A 533 -2.89 1.58 -6.14
N TRP A 534 -3.51 2.33 -5.22
CA TRP A 534 -3.79 1.97 -3.83
C TRP A 534 -5.25 1.53 -3.61
N MET A 535 -6.08 1.51 -4.65
CA MET A 535 -7.51 1.17 -4.54
C MET A 535 -7.75 -0.34 -4.54
N GLY A 536 -8.44 -0.83 -3.51
CA GLY A 536 -8.84 -2.22 -3.36
C GLY A 536 -10.23 -2.53 -3.91
N VAL A 537 -11.08 -3.18 -3.11
CA VAL A 537 -12.44 -3.53 -3.53
C VAL A 537 -13.31 -2.29 -3.56
N MET A 538 -14.12 -2.13 -4.60
CA MET A 538 -15.15 -1.12 -4.74
C MET A 538 -16.53 -1.80 -4.87
N ALA A 539 -17.42 -1.51 -3.92
CA ALA A 539 -18.75 -2.07 -3.84
C ALA A 539 -19.82 -1.02 -4.14
N VAL A 540 -20.46 -1.14 -5.31
CA VAL A 540 -21.52 -0.21 -5.74
C VAL A 540 -22.70 -0.28 -4.78
N TRP A 541 -23.14 0.86 -4.25
CA TRP A 541 -24.40 1.03 -3.52
C TRP A 541 -25.51 1.41 -4.51
N ASN A 542 -26.39 0.49 -4.92
CA ASN A 542 -26.49 -0.93 -4.56
C ASN A 542 -27.00 -1.80 -5.72
N LEU A 543 -27.02 -3.14 -5.56
CA LEU A 543 -27.53 -4.03 -6.63
C LEU A 543 -29.06 -4.11 -6.68
N ASN A 544 -29.72 -4.40 -5.56
CA ASN A 544 -31.05 -5.01 -5.55
C ASN A 544 -32.01 -4.47 -4.47
N PHE A 545 -31.72 -3.35 -3.80
CA PHE A 545 -32.66 -2.82 -2.80
C PHE A 545 -34.02 -2.47 -3.41
N SER A 546 -34.06 -2.04 -4.67
CA SER A 546 -35.31 -1.79 -5.40
C SER A 546 -36.27 -2.99 -5.45
N VAL A 547 -35.79 -4.21 -5.25
CA VAL A 547 -36.61 -5.43 -5.21
C VAL A 547 -37.32 -5.61 -3.86
N VAL A 548 -36.81 -4.98 -2.80
CA VAL A 548 -37.25 -5.23 -1.41
C VAL A 548 -37.81 -4.00 -0.69
N VAL A 549 -37.56 -2.80 -1.21
CA VAL A 549 -38.14 -1.55 -0.69
C VAL A 549 -39.04 -0.86 -1.74
N PRO A 550 -40.03 -0.07 -1.32
CA PRO A 550 -40.86 0.70 -2.26
C PRO A 550 -40.07 1.84 -2.92
N PRO A 551 -40.54 2.39 -4.07
CA PRO A 551 -39.88 3.52 -4.76
C PRO A 551 -39.67 4.79 -3.93
N ALA A 552 -40.43 4.97 -2.85
CA ALA A 552 -40.29 6.12 -1.95
C ALA A 552 -39.17 5.97 -0.90
N ASP A 553 -38.61 4.76 -0.73
CA ASP A 553 -37.46 4.54 0.16
C ASP A 553 -36.18 5.09 -0.50
N GLU A 554 -35.33 5.74 0.29
CA GLU A 554 -34.11 6.37 -0.22
C GLU A 554 -33.19 5.39 -0.97
N LYS A 555 -33.20 4.10 -0.62
CA LYS A 555 -32.32 3.07 -1.20
C LYS A 555 -32.74 2.63 -2.59
N TYR A 556 -34.00 2.85 -2.96
CA TYR A 556 -34.56 2.37 -4.22
C TYR A 556 -33.85 2.98 -5.45
N PRO A 557 -33.63 4.32 -5.54
CA PRO A 557 -33.07 4.95 -6.74
C PRO A 557 -31.55 4.78 -6.88
N TRP A 558 -30.85 4.32 -5.83
CA TRP A 558 -29.44 3.88 -5.90
C TRP A 558 -29.27 2.51 -6.57
N SER A 559 -30.31 1.69 -6.61
CA SER A 559 -30.24 0.31 -7.11
C SER A 559 -29.97 0.28 -8.61
N VAL A 560 -29.00 -0.52 -9.06
CA VAL A 560 -28.73 -0.72 -10.50
C VAL A 560 -29.71 -1.70 -11.17
N LEU A 561 -30.66 -2.27 -10.42
CA LEU A 561 -31.78 -3.07 -10.92
C LEU A 561 -33.13 -2.36 -10.68
N TYR A 562 -34.13 -2.66 -11.48
CA TYR A 562 -35.52 -2.33 -11.16
C TYR A 562 -36.12 -3.36 -10.19
N GLY A 563 -37.27 -3.04 -9.59
CA GLY A 563 -37.91 -3.90 -8.58
C GLY A 563 -38.37 -5.27 -9.08
N ASP A 564 -38.41 -5.48 -10.40
CA ASP A 564 -38.72 -6.75 -11.06
C ASP A 564 -37.47 -7.54 -11.47
N TRP A 565 -36.28 -7.15 -10.99
CA TRP A 565 -34.96 -7.66 -11.36
C TRP A 565 -34.46 -7.29 -12.76
N SER A 566 -35.22 -6.54 -13.55
CA SER A 566 -34.74 -6.12 -14.86
C SER A 566 -33.57 -5.13 -14.73
N PRO A 567 -32.53 -5.22 -15.59
CA PRO A 567 -31.37 -4.34 -15.52
C PRO A 567 -31.70 -2.88 -15.86
N ARG A 568 -31.26 -1.94 -15.02
CA ARG A 568 -31.20 -0.50 -15.36
C ARG A 568 -30.02 -0.21 -16.30
N PRO A 569 -29.95 0.99 -16.92
CA PRO A 569 -28.78 1.42 -17.69
C PRO A 569 -27.45 1.21 -16.95
N ALA A 570 -27.40 1.52 -15.66
CA ALA A 570 -26.21 1.34 -14.82
C ALA A 570 -25.70 -0.11 -14.77
N TYR A 571 -26.57 -1.10 -14.53
CA TYR A 571 -26.15 -2.51 -14.50
C TYR A 571 -25.61 -2.95 -15.86
N ARG A 572 -26.25 -2.54 -16.96
CA ARG A 572 -25.80 -2.89 -18.31
C ARG A 572 -24.44 -2.28 -18.63
N ALA A 573 -24.19 -1.04 -18.20
CA ALA A 573 -22.91 -0.39 -18.37
C ALA A 573 -21.80 -1.08 -17.57
N LEU A 574 -22.04 -1.41 -16.30
CA LEU A 574 -21.12 -2.19 -15.46
C LEU A 574 -20.85 -3.60 -16.01
N GLN A 575 -21.86 -4.22 -16.61
CA GLN A 575 -21.70 -5.50 -17.30
C GLN A 575 -20.77 -5.38 -18.51
N ALA A 576 -20.93 -4.31 -19.31
CA ALA A 576 -20.19 -4.09 -20.55
C ALA A 576 -18.77 -3.51 -20.35
N MET A 577 -18.48 -2.85 -19.24
CA MET A 577 -17.17 -2.22 -19.02
C MET A 577 -16.02 -3.24 -18.90
N PRO A 578 -14.80 -2.90 -19.36
CA PRO A 578 -13.60 -3.71 -19.13
C PRO A 578 -13.31 -3.91 -17.64
N LYS A 579 -12.83 -5.10 -17.29
CA LYS A 579 -12.49 -5.49 -15.91
C LYS A 579 -11.01 -5.81 -15.82
#